data_AF-A0A7W0XFG9-F1
#
_entry.id   AF-A0A7W0XFG9-F1
#
_cell.length_a   1.000
_cell.length_b   1.000
_cell.length_c   1.000
_cell.angle_alpha   90.00
_cell.angle_beta   90.00
_cell.angle_gamma   90.00
#
_symmetry.space_group_name_H-M   'P 1'
#
loop_
_entity.id
_entity.type
_entity.pdbx_description
1 polymer ?
#
loop_
_entity_poly.entity_id
_entity_poly.type
_entity_poly.pdbx_seq_one_letter_code
_entity_poly.pdbx_strand_id
1 'polypeptide(L)'
;MKVVAFLVLLVVFGVSQGQETTEKPAEKNSGIVYNSFPIPTQHLKAYDSVLAASPCADVLAQRAVCVAANKRSLEIMSASRLEAVTVVQDVRTGAVVAFAASQPSDLDVTGPVSPLSLSKLLLSASWWDNRQPDSSFDSTRGTRNAQNPAYRSRVSVHEMLVGGSDSAGRQMAVALRKSIGTKAVVADFKRYGFGQRTTPPRDVAFWGELAPTWETRLTPARAYVSLSDETKDAEWAEALSIGETNMKVTALHVSRFLQAIGNNGMMLTPVAREKQSTPSVTKSLVSRLGLKNSIRVMQQGTALRLQSAMRDTVQRGTAESIARALENTGWRIGGKTGSGTALLPKGSQ
;
A
#
# COMPACT_ATOMS: atom_id res chain seq x y z
N MET A 1 4.10 20.09 20.86
CA MET A 1 3.12 19.49 19.91
C MET A 1 3.68 18.16 19.45
N LYS A 2 3.11 17.02 19.88
CA LYS A 2 3.55 15.70 19.37
C LYS A 2 2.95 15.53 17.99
N VAL A 3 3.77 15.59 16.94
CA VAL A 3 3.35 15.21 15.60
C VAL A 3 3.48 13.69 15.54
N VAL A 4 2.35 12.98 15.51
CA VAL A 4 2.35 11.55 15.14
C VAL A 4 2.53 11.52 13.63
N ALA A 5 3.77 11.38 13.19
CA ALA A 5 4.08 11.17 11.79
C ALA A 5 3.76 9.72 11.46
N PHE A 6 2.69 9.50 10.69
CA PHE A 6 2.48 8.22 10.00
C PHE A 6 3.55 8.09 8.91
N LEU A 7 4.69 7.50 9.27
CA LEU A 7 5.82 7.34 8.38
C LEU A 7 5.58 6.16 7.42
N VAL A 8 5.43 6.52 6.15
CA VAL A 8 5.80 5.80 4.92
C VAL A 8 5.76 4.26 5.01
N LEU A 9 4.62 3.68 4.61
CA LEU A 9 4.60 2.29 4.16
C LEU A 9 5.37 2.21 2.83
N LEU A 10 6.63 1.80 2.89
CA LEU A 10 7.46 1.53 1.72
C LEU A 10 6.97 0.25 1.05
N VAL A 11 6.30 0.40 -0.09
CA VAL A 11 6.10 -0.71 -1.02
C VAL A 11 7.23 -0.63 -2.03
N VAL A 12 8.27 -1.44 -1.83
CA VAL A 12 9.33 -1.58 -2.83
C VAL A 12 8.79 -2.53 -3.90
N PHE A 13 8.41 -1.97 -5.05
CA PHE A 13 8.07 -2.77 -6.23
C PHE A 13 9.39 -3.20 -6.89
N GLY A 14 9.91 -4.36 -6.49
CA GLY A 14 10.97 -5.05 -7.21
C GLY A 14 10.42 -5.67 -8.50
N VAL A 15 10.04 -4.83 -9.46
CA VAL A 15 9.80 -5.26 -10.83
C VAL A 15 11.04 -4.90 -11.63
N SER A 16 11.86 -5.90 -11.93
CA SER A 16 12.83 -5.80 -13.02
C SER A 16 12.02 -5.60 -14.31
N GLN A 17 11.89 -4.36 -14.77
CA GLN A 17 11.22 -4.07 -16.04
C GLN A 17 12.26 -3.92 -17.14
N GLY A 18 12.15 -4.76 -18.17
CA GLY A 18 12.64 -4.43 -19.49
C GLY A 18 11.99 -3.14 -19.97
N GLN A 19 12.78 -2.30 -20.64
CA GLN A 19 12.35 -0.97 -21.07
C GLN A 19 11.07 -1.02 -21.93
N GLU A 20 10.10 -0.18 -21.56
CA GLU A 20 8.92 0.15 -22.35
C GLU A 20 9.38 0.92 -23.61
N THR A 21 9.27 0.30 -24.78
CA THR A 21 9.53 1.00 -26.05
C THR A 21 8.40 1.96 -26.33
N THR A 22 8.74 3.23 -26.55
CA THR A 22 7.81 4.26 -27.02
C THR A 22 7.38 3.91 -28.44
N GLU A 23 6.13 3.47 -28.59
CA GLU A 23 5.51 3.18 -29.87
C GLU A 23 5.38 4.48 -30.68
N LYS A 24 6.24 4.65 -31.69
CA LYS A 24 5.95 5.53 -32.83
C LYS A 24 4.89 4.83 -33.69
N PRO A 25 3.87 5.53 -34.19
CA PRO A 25 2.93 4.92 -35.13
C PRO A 25 3.68 4.63 -36.43
N ALA A 26 3.83 3.35 -36.78
CA ALA A 26 4.54 2.92 -37.97
C ALA A 26 3.59 2.36 -39.03
N GLU A 27 3.78 2.89 -40.23
CA GLU A 27 3.47 2.29 -41.52
C GLU A 27 3.83 0.79 -41.57
N LYS A 28 2.99 0.04 -42.28
CA LYS A 28 3.15 -1.39 -42.58
C LYS A 28 4.53 -1.68 -43.17
N ASN A 29 5.35 -2.46 -42.47
CA ASN A 29 6.08 -3.57 -43.10
C ASN A 29 6.60 -4.59 -42.08
N SER A 30 6.48 -5.84 -42.49
CA SER A 30 6.69 -7.09 -41.77
C SER A 30 8.16 -7.43 -41.53
N GLY A 31 8.49 -7.77 -40.27
CA GLY A 31 9.77 -8.37 -39.88
C GLY A 31 10.11 -8.09 -38.42
N ILE A 32 9.58 -8.87 -37.48
CA ILE A 32 9.95 -8.77 -36.05
C ILE A 32 11.31 -9.45 -35.86
N VAL A 33 12.37 -8.66 -35.79
CA VAL A 33 13.68 -9.07 -35.28
C VAL A 33 13.73 -8.72 -33.80
N TYR A 34 13.80 -9.73 -32.93
CA TYR A 34 14.03 -9.53 -31.50
C TYR A 34 15.51 -9.18 -31.26
N ASN A 35 15.82 -7.90 -31.18
CA ASN A 35 17.12 -7.45 -30.67
C ASN A 35 17.10 -7.51 -29.14
N SER A 36 17.68 -8.58 -28.58
CA SER A 36 18.03 -8.67 -27.17
C SER A 36 19.23 -7.75 -26.90
N PHE A 37 18.98 -6.57 -26.33
CA PHE A 37 20.06 -5.75 -25.80
C PHE A 37 20.60 -6.38 -24.51
N PRO A 38 21.92 -6.57 -24.37
CA PRO A 38 22.51 -7.07 -23.13
C PRO A 38 22.29 -6.04 -22.03
N ILE A 39 21.52 -6.43 -21.00
CA ILE A 39 21.45 -5.70 -19.73
C ILE A 39 22.87 -5.68 -19.15
N PRO A 40 23.41 -4.53 -18.70
CA PRO A 40 24.74 -4.47 -18.10
C PRO A 40 24.85 -5.43 -16.91
N THR A 41 25.58 -6.53 -17.09
CA THR A 41 25.73 -7.62 -16.13
C THR A 41 26.44 -7.21 -14.83
N GLN A 42 27.09 -6.03 -14.81
CA GLN A 42 27.78 -5.51 -13.64
C GLN A 42 26.84 -5.07 -12.52
N HIS A 43 25.65 -4.54 -12.82
CA HIS A 43 24.69 -4.11 -11.79
C HIS A 43 24.03 -5.28 -11.05
N LEU A 44 23.86 -6.42 -11.72
CA LEU A 44 23.27 -7.62 -11.11
C LEU A 44 24.23 -8.31 -10.13
N LYS A 45 25.53 -8.35 -10.43
CA LYS A 45 26.54 -8.99 -9.55
C LYS A 45 26.71 -8.30 -8.19
N ALA A 46 26.67 -6.97 -8.16
CA ALA A 46 26.77 -6.22 -6.89
C ALA A 46 25.54 -6.42 -6.00
N TYR A 47 24.37 -6.58 -6.62
CA TYR A 47 23.12 -6.85 -5.91
C TYR A 47 23.10 -8.23 -5.23
N ASP A 48 23.58 -9.27 -5.94
CA ASP A 48 23.65 -10.62 -5.40
C ASP A 48 24.61 -10.72 -4.21
N SER A 49 25.73 -9.99 -4.21
CA SER A 49 26.66 -9.97 -3.08
C SER A 49 26.08 -9.28 -1.83
N VAL A 50 25.29 -8.21 -1.99
CA VAL A 50 24.66 -7.51 -0.86
C VAL A 50 23.52 -8.34 -0.28
N LEU A 51 22.73 -9.01 -1.12
CA LEU A 51 21.69 -9.93 -0.65
C LEU A 51 22.27 -11.15 0.06
N ALA A 52 23.34 -11.75 -0.46
CA ALA A 52 23.99 -12.92 0.15
C ALA A 52 24.56 -12.60 1.54
N ALA A 53 24.97 -11.36 1.79
CA ALA A 53 25.45 -10.90 3.09
C ALA A 53 24.32 -10.47 4.05
N SER A 54 23.06 -10.44 3.60
CA SER A 54 21.95 -9.96 4.42
C SER A 54 21.59 -10.98 5.51
N PRO A 55 21.42 -10.55 6.78
CA PRO A 55 20.96 -11.44 7.85
C PRO A 55 19.53 -11.97 7.64
N CYS A 56 18.81 -11.45 6.64
CA CYS A 56 17.46 -11.88 6.29
C CYS A 56 17.41 -12.83 5.08
N ALA A 57 18.52 -13.15 4.41
CA ALA A 57 18.51 -13.91 3.15
C ALA A 57 17.80 -15.27 3.26
N ASP A 58 18.21 -16.11 4.21
CA ASP A 58 17.60 -17.43 4.45
C ASP A 58 16.13 -17.31 4.85
N VAL A 59 15.82 -16.31 5.68
CA VAL A 59 14.49 -16.08 6.24
C VAL A 59 13.51 -15.68 5.14
N LEU A 60 13.95 -14.83 4.20
CA LEU A 60 13.18 -14.45 3.03
C LEU A 60 12.90 -15.65 2.11
N ALA A 61 13.90 -16.51 1.87
CA ALA A 61 13.71 -17.74 1.10
C ALA A 61 12.66 -18.67 1.74
N GLN A 62 12.60 -18.70 3.08
CA GLN A 62 11.63 -19.46 3.85
C GLN A 62 10.27 -18.76 4.02
N ARG A 63 10.13 -17.50 3.57
CA ARG A 63 8.93 -16.66 3.78
C ARG A 63 8.60 -16.47 5.26
N ALA A 64 9.64 -16.34 6.09
CA ALA A 64 9.52 -16.15 7.52
C ALA A 64 9.78 -14.69 7.94
N VAL A 65 9.47 -14.37 9.20
CA VAL A 65 9.74 -13.06 9.79
C VAL A 65 11.23 -12.93 10.10
N CYS A 66 11.86 -11.87 9.61
CA CYS A 66 13.26 -11.54 9.90
C CYS A 66 13.39 -10.69 11.16
N VAL A 67 13.78 -11.34 12.26
CA VAL A 67 14.00 -10.68 13.56
C VAL A 67 15.04 -9.54 13.46
N ALA A 68 16.09 -9.71 12.65
CA ALA A 68 17.09 -8.66 12.43
C ALA A 68 16.49 -7.39 11.78
N ALA A 69 15.55 -7.54 10.84
CA ALA A 69 14.85 -6.41 10.23
C ALA A 69 13.93 -5.69 11.24
N ASN A 70 13.26 -6.45 12.12
CA ASN A 70 12.45 -5.87 13.20
C ASN A 70 13.33 -5.06 14.16
N LYS A 71 14.47 -5.61 14.59
CA LYS A 71 15.43 -4.92 15.45
C LYS A 71 15.92 -3.63 14.80
N ARG A 72 16.33 -3.68 13.53
CA ARG A 72 16.81 -2.51 12.80
C ARG A 72 15.74 -1.42 12.68
N SER A 73 14.48 -1.80 12.44
CA SER A 73 13.37 -0.87 12.39
C SER A 73 13.18 -0.14 13.72
N LEU A 74 13.24 -0.86 14.84
CA LEU A 74 13.16 -0.29 16.18
C LEU A 74 14.32 0.65 16.51
N GLU A 75 15.55 0.31 16.09
CA GLU A 75 16.72 1.18 16.26
C GLU A 75 16.53 2.53 15.54
N ILE A 76 16.03 2.51 14.30
CA ILE A 76 15.77 3.73 13.51
C ILE A 76 14.68 4.58 14.18
N MET A 77 13.58 3.95 14.61
CA MET A 77 12.49 4.63 15.32
C MET A 77 12.99 5.26 16.62
N SER A 78 13.76 4.52 17.41
CA SER A 78 14.30 4.98 18.69
C SER A 78 15.29 6.14 18.51
N ALA A 79 16.25 6.02 17.58
CA ALA A 79 17.22 7.07 17.28
C ALA A 79 16.54 8.37 16.85
N SER A 80 15.41 8.26 16.17
CA SER A 80 14.62 9.41 15.70
C SER A 80 13.51 9.84 16.69
N ARG A 81 13.42 9.18 17.86
CA ARG A 81 12.36 9.37 18.87
C ARG A 81 10.94 9.31 18.29
N LEU A 82 10.72 8.39 17.36
CA LEU A 82 9.45 8.22 16.66
C LEU A 82 8.54 7.24 17.41
N GLU A 83 7.29 7.64 17.60
CA GLU A 83 6.17 6.72 17.85
C GLU A 83 5.66 6.25 16.49
N ALA A 84 6.03 5.03 16.09
CA ALA A 84 5.84 4.56 14.72
C ALA A 84 5.65 3.05 14.67
N VAL A 85 5.05 2.61 13.55
CA VAL A 85 4.91 1.22 13.17
C VAL A 85 5.52 0.97 11.80
N THR A 86 5.97 -0.25 11.56
CA THR A 86 6.45 -0.71 10.25
C THR A 86 5.90 -2.09 9.99
N VAL A 87 5.46 -2.33 8.76
CA VAL A 87 5.13 -3.65 8.24
C VAL A 87 5.79 -3.76 6.87
N VAL A 88 6.53 -4.84 6.66
CA VAL A 88 7.15 -5.17 5.38
C VAL A 88 6.58 -6.51 4.92
N GLN A 89 5.98 -6.52 3.75
CA GLN A 89 5.35 -7.70 3.16
C GLN A 89 5.94 -7.97 1.78
N ASP A 90 6.30 -9.23 1.52
CA ASP A 90 6.68 -9.69 0.19
C ASP A 90 5.45 -9.68 -0.72
N VAL A 91 5.53 -8.87 -1.78
CA VAL A 91 4.44 -8.67 -2.73
C VAL A 91 4.02 -9.95 -3.45
N ARG A 92 5.00 -10.82 -3.77
CA ARG A 92 4.80 -12.03 -4.58
C ARG A 92 4.23 -13.19 -3.78
N THR A 93 4.53 -13.23 -2.48
CA THR A 93 4.20 -14.38 -1.64
C THR A 93 3.19 -14.05 -0.54
N GLY A 94 2.96 -12.77 -0.25
CA GLY A 94 2.13 -12.32 0.86
C GLY A 94 2.78 -12.49 2.23
N ALA A 95 4.04 -12.92 2.29
CA ALA A 95 4.74 -13.16 3.55
C ALA A 95 5.07 -11.84 4.26
N VAL A 96 4.74 -11.74 5.55
CA VAL A 96 5.23 -10.65 6.40
C VAL A 96 6.67 -10.94 6.78
N VAL A 97 7.56 -10.11 6.24
CA VAL A 97 9.01 -10.20 6.42
C VAL A 97 9.43 -9.48 7.69
N ALA A 98 8.83 -8.33 7.97
CA ALA A 98 9.15 -7.55 9.15
C ALA A 98 7.90 -6.84 9.68
N PHE A 99 7.84 -6.70 11.00
CA PHE A 99 6.87 -5.86 11.68
C PHE A 99 7.49 -5.30 12.97
N ALA A 100 7.28 -4.01 13.21
CA ALA A 100 7.81 -3.33 14.39
C ALA A 100 6.84 -2.22 14.84
N ALA A 101 6.85 -1.95 16.13
CA ALA A 101 6.08 -0.89 16.77
C ALA A 101 6.95 -0.36 17.92
N SER A 102 7.26 0.94 17.92
CA SER A 102 8.18 1.50 18.92
C SER A 102 7.52 1.66 20.30
N GLN A 103 6.20 1.85 20.35
CA GLN A 103 5.40 1.88 21.58
C GLN A 103 4.10 1.08 21.39
N PRO A 104 4.16 -0.27 21.43
CA PRO A 104 3.01 -1.11 21.11
C PRO A 104 1.77 -0.92 22.00
N SER A 105 1.91 -0.32 23.19
CA SER A 105 0.78 0.06 24.04
C SER A 105 -0.07 1.18 23.45
N ASP A 106 0.57 2.06 22.68
CA ASP A 106 -0.02 3.33 22.21
C ASP A 106 -0.31 3.23 20.71
N LEU A 107 0.63 2.64 19.95
CA LEU A 107 0.55 2.43 18.51
C LEU A 107 1.18 1.08 18.13
N ASP A 108 0.36 0.14 17.67
CA ASP A 108 0.78 -1.18 17.22
C ASP A 108 0.30 -1.51 15.80
N VAL A 109 0.96 -2.47 15.15
CA VAL A 109 0.63 -2.92 13.77
C VAL A 109 -0.78 -3.55 13.68
N THR A 110 -1.29 -4.05 14.80
CA THR A 110 -2.65 -4.62 14.93
C THR A 110 -3.70 -3.61 15.38
N GLY A 111 -3.26 -2.43 15.87
CA GLY A 111 -4.13 -1.41 16.43
C GLY A 111 -4.92 -0.66 15.37
N PRO A 112 -6.17 -0.27 15.65
CA PRO A 112 -6.98 0.52 14.73
C PRO A 112 -6.50 1.98 14.68
N VAL A 113 -6.22 2.46 13.48
CA VAL A 113 -5.84 3.85 13.19
C VAL A 113 -6.74 4.42 12.08
N SER A 114 -6.78 5.74 11.98
CA SER A 114 -7.40 6.40 10.82
C SER A 114 -6.46 6.27 9.61
N PRO A 115 -6.94 5.86 8.42
CA PRO A 115 -6.08 5.70 7.23
C PRO A 115 -5.54 7.02 6.68
N LEU A 116 -6.13 8.15 7.06
CA LEU A 116 -5.78 9.46 6.53
C LEU A 116 -5.86 9.47 4.99
N SER A 117 -5.04 10.25 4.30
CA SER A 117 -5.00 10.32 2.83
C SER A 117 -4.66 9.00 2.11
N LEU A 118 -4.37 7.89 2.82
CA LEU A 118 -4.34 6.57 2.19
C LEU A 118 -5.73 6.13 1.71
N SER A 119 -6.81 6.66 2.28
CA SER A 119 -8.19 6.42 1.81
C SER A 119 -8.37 6.80 0.33
N LYS A 120 -7.64 7.80 -0.15
CA LYS A 120 -7.66 8.21 -1.57
C LYS A 120 -7.18 7.09 -2.52
N LEU A 121 -6.31 6.18 -2.08
CA LEU A 121 -5.92 5.00 -2.88
C LEU A 121 -7.10 4.04 -3.04
N LEU A 122 -7.86 3.81 -1.98
CA LEU A 122 -9.06 2.96 -2.00
C LEU A 122 -10.16 3.59 -2.87
N LEU A 123 -10.36 4.90 -2.71
CA LEU A 123 -11.28 5.68 -3.55
C LEU A 123 -10.92 5.57 -5.04
N SER A 124 -9.63 5.75 -5.37
CA SER A 124 -9.15 5.67 -6.76
C SER A 124 -9.21 4.26 -7.33
N ALA A 125 -8.95 3.24 -6.50
CA ALA A 125 -9.14 1.85 -6.89
C ALA A 125 -10.60 1.58 -7.29
N SER A 126 -11.57 1.98 -6.45
CA SER A 126 -13.00 1.80 -6.74
C SER A 126 -13.43 2.59 -7.97
N TRP A 127 -12.96 3.82 -8.15
CA TRP A 127 -13.25 4.62 -9.34
C TRP A 127 -12.81 3.92 -10.63
N TRP A 128 -11.55 3.48 -10.71
CA TRP A 128 -11.02 2.84 -11.91
C TRP A 128 -11.56 1.43 -12.14
N ASP A 129 -11.78 0.63 -11.09
CA ASP A 129 -12.38 -0.71 -11.22
C ASP A 129 -13.80 -0.66 -11.80
N ASN A 130 -14.54 0.39 -11.48
CA ASN A 130 -15.88 0.63 -12.01
C ASN A 130 -15.89 1.41 -13.34
N ARG A 131 -14.74 1.46 -14.03
CA ARG A 131 -14.56 2.07 -15.37
C ARG A 131 -15.07 3.50 -15.44
N GLN A 132 -14.99 4.23 -14.33
CA GLN A 132 -15.33 5.63 -14.32
C GLN A 132 -14.33 6.40 -15.19
N PRO A 133 -14.77 7.44 -15.92
CA PRO A 133 -13.90 8.18 -16.84
C PRO A 133 -12.77 8.89 -16.10
N ASP A 134 -11.74 9.31 -16.84
CA ASP A 134 -10.64 10.12 -16.33
C ASP A 134 -11.07 11.58 -16.11
N SER A 135 -12.04 11.75 -15.23
CA SER A 135 -12.59 13.03 -14.81
C SER A 135 -11.53 13.87 -14.09
N SER A 136 -11.75 15.17 -14.14
CA SER A 136 -10.98 16.13 -13.36
C SER A 136 -11.86 16.86 -12.36
N PHE A 137 -11.29 17.15 -11.20
CA PHE A 137 -11.96 17.75 -10.05
C PHE A 137 -11.24 19.01 -9.62
N ASP A 138 -11.96 19.93 -8.99
CA ASP A 138 -11.38 21.22 -8.60
C ASP A 138 -10.54 21.05 -7.32
N SER A 139 -9.36 21.66 -7.31
CA SER A 139 -8.43 21.67 -6.18
C SER A 139 -8.34 23.07 -5.61
N THR A 140 -8.94 23.27 -4.45
CA THR A 140 -9.05 24.58 -3.78
C THR A 140 -7.71 25.19 -3.35
N ARG A 141 -6.64 24.39 -3.29
CA ARG A 141 -5.27 24.85 -2.98
C ARG A 141 -4.38 24.96 -4.22
N GLY A 142 -4.90 24.59 -5.39
CA GLY A 142 -4.15 24.63 -6.64
C GLY A 142 -4.24 25.99 -7.34
N THR A 143 -3.30 26.25 -8.24
CA THR A 143 -3.32 27.44 -9.12
C THR A 143 -3.52 27.03 -10.57
N ARG A 144 -4.17 27.85 -11.40
CA ARG A 144 -4.53 27.46 -12.78
C ARG A 144 -3.34 26.97 -13.61
N ASN A 145 -2.19 27.61 -13.46
CA ASN A 145 -1.00 27.40 -14.28
C ASN A 145 0.17 26.79 -13.49
N ALA A 146 -0.12 26.04 -12.41
CA ALA A 146 0.95 25.35 -11.68
C ALA A 146 1.77 24.46 -12.64
N GLN A 147 3.10 24.60 -12.58
CA GLN A 147 4.02 23.84 -13.42
C GLN A 147 3.85 22.33 -13.17
N ASN A 148 3.70 21.93 -11.91
CA ASN A 148 3.35 20.58 -11.54
C ASN A 148 1.82 20.36 -11.67
N PRO A 149 1.36 19.44 -12.54
CA PRO A 149 -0.07 19.19 -12.73
C PRO A 149 -0.81 18.81 -11.45
N ALA A 150 -0.12 18.20 -10.49
CA ALA A 150 -0.66 17.79 -9.20
C ALA A 150 -1.15 18.97 -8.33
N TYR A 151 -0.67 20.18 -8.62
CA TYR A 151 -1.00 21.41 -7.89
C TYR A 151 -1.80 22.41 -8.72
N ARG A 152 -2.39 21.96 -9.83
CA ARG A 152 -3.30 22.79 -10.63
C ARG A 152 -4.63 22.99 -9.92
N SER A 153 -5.35 24.05 -10.29
CA SER A 153 -6.70 24.31 -9.76
C SER A 153 -7.74 23.26 -10.18
N ARG A 154 -7.42 22.44 -11.19
CA ARG A 154 -8.22 21.30 -11.64
C ARG A 154 -7.28 20.13 -11.92
N VAL A 155 -7.53 18.99 -11.29
CA VAL A 155 -6.64 17.82 -11.27
C VAL A 155 -7.41 16.55 -11.67
N SER A 156 -6.77 15.66 -12.43
CA SER A 156 -7.33 14.33 -12.70
C SER A 156 -7.30 13.45 -11.45
N VAL A 157 -7.90 12.26 -11.50
CA VAL A 157 -7.76 11.25 -10.42
C VAL A 157 -6.30 10.92 -10.12
N HIS A 158 -5.47 10.79 -11.16
CA HIS A 158 -4.03 10.53 -11.01
C HIS A 158 -3.35 11.70 -10.29
N GLU A 159 -3.59 12.92 -10.74
CA GLU A 159 -3.00 14.13 -10.14
C GLU A 159 -3.50 14.39 -8.73
N MET A 160 -4.73 14.01 -8.40
CA MET A 160 -5.27 14.06 -7.04
C MET A 160 -4.46 13.14 -6.10
N LEU A 161 -4.07 11.95 -6.54
CA LEU A 161 -3.21 11.06 -5.76
C LEU A 161 -1.82 11.65 -5.55
N VAL A 162 -1.21 12.16 -6.63
CA VAL A 162 0.15 12.74 -6.63
C VAL A 162 0.25 13.96 -5.71
N GLY A 163 -0.71 14.88 -5.83
CA GLY A 163 -0.74 16.14 -5.08
C GLY A 163 -1.41 16.03 -3.71
N GLY A 164 -2.15 14.94 -3.46
CA GLY A 164 -2.89 14.72 -2.23
C GLY A 164 -4.05 15.70 -2.01
N SER A 165 -4.69 16.19 -3.08
CA SER A 165 -5.73 17.23 -2.96
C SER A 165 -7.01 16.71 -2.27
N ASP A 166 -7.30 17.23 -1.07
CA ASP A 166 -8.49 16.85 -0.29
C ASP A 166 -9.80 17.29 -0.96
N SER A 167 -9.85 18.50 -1.52
CA SER A 167 -11.06 19.03 -2.16
C SER A 167 -11.41 18.28 -3.44
N ALA A 168 -10.41 17.89 -4.23
CA ALA A 168 -10.61 17.02 -5.40
C ALA A 168 -11.09 15.62 -4.97
N GLY A 169 -10.46 15.02 -3.94
CA GLY A 169 -10.90 13.72 -3.42
C GLY A 169 -12.31 13.72 -2.83
N ARG A 170 -12.73 14.83 -2.20
CA ARG A 170 -14.10 15.00 -1.68
C ARG A 170 -15.13 14.98 -2.80
N GLN A 171 -14.88 15.74 -3.88
CA GLN A 171 -15.75 15.76 -5.06
C GLN A 171 -15.80 14.39 -5.73
N MET A 172 -14.64 13.73 -5.88
CA MET A 172 -14.53 12.40 -6.46
C MET A 172 -15.32 11.35 -5.66
N ALA A 173 -15.25 11.38 -4.33
CA ALA A 173 -16.00 10.47 -3.46
C ALA A 173 -17.52 10.60 -3.66
N VAL A 174 -18.02 11.83 -3.70
CA VAL A 174 -19.45 12.10 -3.95
C VAL A 174 -19.85 11.69 -5.37
N ALA A 175 -19.03 12.02 -6.37
CA ALA A 175 -19.27 11.65 -7.76
C ALA A 175 -19.31 10.12 -7.94
N LEU A 176 -18.39 9.39 -7.30
CA LEU A 176 -18.34 7.94 -7.34
C LEU A 176 -19.63 7.34 -6.76
N ARG A 177 -20.01 7.76 -5.55
CA ARG A 177 -21.24 7.29 -4.90
C ARG A 177 -22.46 7.53 -5.80
N LYS A 178 -22.57 8.71 -6.41
CA LYS A 178 -23.69 9.05 -7.31
C LYS A 178 -23.68 8.22 -8.59
N SER A 179 -22.51 7.87 -9.11
CA SER A 179 -22.42 7.12 -10.36
C SER A 179 -22.69 5.63 -10.20
N ILE A 180 -22.19 4.99 -9.13
CA ILE A 180 -22.27 3.52 -8.99
C ILE A 180 -23.13 3.06 -7.82
N GLY A 181 -23.62 4.00 -7.01
CA GLY A 181 -24.42 3.74 -5.82
C GLY A 181 -23.59 3.33 -4.60
N THR A 182 -24.13 3.61 -3.41
CA THR A 182 -23.53 3.26 -2.12
C THR A 182 -23.14 1.78 -2.03
N LYS A 183 -24.06 0.88 -2.41
CA LYS A 183 -23.87 -0.57 -2.29
C LYS A 183 -22.64 -1.06 -3.05
N ALA A 184 -22.37 -0.51 -4.24
CA ALA A 184 -21.21 -0.89 -5.04
C ALA A 184 -19.90 -0.41 -4.39
N VAL A 185 -19.86 0.84 -3.92
CA VAL A 185 -18.66 1.37 -3.23
C VAL A 185 -18.36 0.57 -1.97
N VAL A 186 -19.36 0.28 -1.12
CA VAL A 186 -19.15 -0.52 0.09
C VAL A 186 -18.72 -1.95 -0.25
N ALA A 187 -19.24 -2.54 -1.32
CA ALA A 187 -18.82 -3.86 -1.79
C ALA A 187 -17.36 -3.88 -2.27
N ASP A 188 -16.90 -2.82 -2.94
CA ASP A 188 -15.49 -2.68 -3.32
C ASP A 188 -14.58 -2.60 -2.10
N PHE A 189 -14.94 -1.78 -1.10
CA PHE A 189 -14.15 -1.66 0.14
C PHE A 189 -14.10 -2.98 0.91
N LYS A 190 -15.22 -3.70 1.00
CA LYS A 190 -15.25 -5.06 1.55
C LYS A 190 -14.32 -6.00 0.77
N ARG A 191 -14.34 -5.94 -0.56
CA ARG A 191 -13.45 -6.72 -1.44
C ARG A 191 -11.97 -6.37 -1.21
N TYR A 192 -11.66 -5.12 -0.91
CA TYR A 192 -10.31 -4.65 -0.53
C TYR A 192 -9.89 -5.03 0.89
N GLY A 193 -10.75 -5.68 1.69
CA GLY A 193 -10.46 -6.08 3.06
C GLY A 193 -10.95 -5.10 4.14
N PHE A 194 -11.78 -4.12 3.79
CA PHE A 194 -12.35 -3.12 4.69
C PHE A 194 -13.86 -3.32 4.78
N GLY A 195 -14.27 -4.24 5.67
CA GLY A 195 -15.67 -4.63 5.82
C GLY A 195 -16.53 -3.58 6.51
N GLN A 196 -17.71 -4.00 6.94
CA GLN A 196 -18.54 -3.21 7.86
C GLN A 196 -18.06 -3.41 9.30
N ARG A 197 -18.34 -2.41 10.15
CA ARG A 197 -18.13 -2.53 11.58
C ARG A 197 -19.12 -3.56 12.15
N THR A 198 -18.62 -4.74 12.51
CA THR A 198 -19.41 -5.81 13.12
C THR A 198 -18.67 -6.44 14.30
N THR A 199 -19.35 -7.28 15.08
CA THR A 199 -18.74 -8.18 16.07
C THR A 199 -18.31 -9.50 15.39
N PRO A 200 -17.25 -10.19 15.85
CA PRO A 200 -16.29 -9.80 16.89
C PRO A 200 -15.29 -8.72 16.43
N PRO A 201 -14.60 -8.01 17.35
CA PRO A 201 -13.74 -6.87 17.00
C PRO A 201 -12.40 -7.25 16.35
N ARG A 202 -11.99 -8.52 16.40
CA ARG A 202 -10.73 -9.03 15.81
C ARG A 202 -10.99 -9.74 14.49
N ASP A 203 -10.03 -9.64 13.58
CA ASP A 203 -10.05 -10.39 12.32
C ASP A 203 -9.20 -11.67 12.44
N VAL A 204 -9.80 -12.70 13.04
CA VAL A 204 -9.14 -14.01 13.22
C VAL A 204 -8.96 -14.76 11.89
N ALA A 205 -9.66 -14.36 10.82
CA ALA A 205 -9.55 -14.95 9.49
C ALA A 205 -8.51 -14.22 8.61
N PHE A 206 -7.79 -13.24 9.16
CA PHE A 206 -6.81 -12.45 8.43
C PHE A 206 -5.66 -13.30 7.87
N TRP A 207 -5.20 -14.29 8.65
CA TRP A 207 -4.01 -15.09 8.33
C TRP A 207 -4.35 -16.41 7.66
N GLY A 208 -3.54 -16.76 6.66
CA GLY A 208 -3.53 -18.10 6.08
C GLY A 208 -2.63 -19.06 6.87
N GLU A 209 -1.58 -18.50 7.46
CA GLU A 209 -0.66 -19.20 8.35
C GLU A 209 -0.02 -18.16 9.28
N LEU A 210 -0.14 -18.39 10.59
CA LEU A 210 0.46 -17.56 11.63
C LEU A 210 1.20 -18.47 12.60
N ALA A 211 2.52 -18.28 12.73
CA ALA A 211 3.29 -19.03 13.71
C ALA A 211 2.82 -18.64 15.14
N PRO A 212 2.69 -19.62 16.07
CA PRO A 212 2.22 -19.35 17.43
C PRO A 212 2.99 -18.24 18.16
N THR A 213 4.31 -18.17 17.95
CA THR A 213 5.20 -17.14 18.50
C THR A 213 4.77 -15.70 18.16
N TRP A 214 4.01 -15.52 17.07
CA TRP A 214 3.53 -14.21 16.61
C TRP A 214 2.06 -13.93 16.92
N GLU A 215 1.29 -14.89 17.42
CA GLU A 215 -0.17 -14.80 17.55
C GLU A 215 -0.63 -13.59 18.38
N THR A 216 0.04 -13.36 19.51
CA THR A 216 -0.25 -12.24 20.43
C THR A 216 0.07 -10.88 19.84
N ARG A 217 0.97 -10.82 18.85
CA ARG A 217 1.46 -9.57 18.24
C ARG A 217 0.86 -9.24 16.89
N LEU A 218 0.24 -10.22 16.23
CA LEU A 218 -0.18 -10.11 14.83
C LEU A 218 -1.65 -10.38 14.59
N THR A 219 -2.49 -10.57 15.61
CA THR A 219 -3.95 -10.67 15.42
C THR A 219 -4.56 -9.26 15.29
N PRO A 220 -4.93 -8.79 14.08
CA PRO A 220 -5.35 -7.41 13.90
C PRO A 220 -6.76 -7.15 14.44
N ALA A 221 -7.00 -5.92 14.90
CA ALA A 221 -8.35 -5.38 14.96
C ALA A 221 -8.97 -5.37 13.55
N ARG A 222 -10.30 -5.49 13.46
CA ARG A 222 -10.99 -5.39 12.16
C ARG A 222 -10.78 -4.01 11.54
N ALA A 223 -10.39 -4.00 10.28
CA ALA A 223 -10.50 -2.80 9.45
C ALA A 223 -11.91 -2.68 8.87
N TYR A 224 -12.45 -1.47 8.86
CA TYR A 224 -13.82 -1.22 8.42
C TYR A 224 -14.01 0.16 7.80
N VAL A 225 -15.09 0.26 7.04
CA VAL A 225 -15.72 1.51 6.60
C VAL A 225 -17.18 1.53 7.07
N SER A 226 -17.61 2.64 7.65
CA SER A 226 -18.95 2.85 8.21
C SER A 226 -19.70 3.86 7.36
N LEU A 227 -20.12 3.42 6.17
CA LEU A 227 -20.87 4.23 5.21
C LEU A 227 -22.12 3.46 4.77
N SER A 228 -23.23 4.17 4.59
CA SER A 228 -24.53 3.63 4.21
C SER A 228 -25.32 4.61 3.34
N ASP A 229 -26.53 4.22 2.93
CA ASP A 229 -27.41 5.09 2.14
C ASP A 229 -27.86 6.32 2.93
N GLU A 230 -27.94 6.22 4.26
CA GLU A 230 -28.28 7.32 5.16
C GLU A 230 -27.11 8.28 5.41
N THR A 231 -25.88 7.86 5.09
CA THR A 231 -24.69 8.72 5.27
C THR A 231 -24.74 9.89 4.29
N LYS A 232 -24.49 11.11 4.78
CA LYS A 232 -24.59 12.33 3.96
C LYS A 232 -23.40 12.47 3.01
N ASP A 233 -23.57 13.16 1.89
CA ASP A 233 -22.51 13.39 0.90
C ASP A 233 -21.25 14.02 1.51
N ALA A 234 -21.40 14.96 2.46
CA ALA A 234 -20.27 15.55 3.17
C ALA A 234 -19.48 14.51 4.00
N GLU A 235 -20.17 13.59 4.67
CA GLU A 235 -19.53 12.54 5.48
C GLU A 235 -18.83 11.50 4.59
N TRP A 236 -19.43 11.16 3.44
CA TRP A 236 -18.77 10.35 2.40
C TRP A 236 -17.49 11.01 1.90
N ALA A 237 -17.57 12.32 1.61
CA ALA A 237 -16.46 13.10 1.12
C ALA A 237 -15.29 13.14 2.12
N GLU A 238 -15.57 13.37 3.40
CA GLU A 238 -14.57 13.35 4.48
C GLU A 238 -13.96 11.95 4.66
N ALA A 239 -14.79 10.91 4.74
CA ALA A 239 -14.33 9.55 4.99
C ALA A 239 -13.41 9.02 3.88
N LEU A 240 -13.76 9.24 2.61
CA LEU A 240 -13.02 8.66 1.49
C LEU A 240 -11.91 9.55 0.94
N SER A 241 -11.97 10.86 1.17
CA SER A 241 -10.89 11.78 0.79
C SER A 241 -9.85 11.91 1.91
N ILE A 242 -10.29 12.18 3.14
CA ILE A 242 -9.39 12.50 4.24
C ILE A 242 -9.17 11.30 5.13
N GLY A 243 -10.15 10.43 5.34
CA GLY A 243 -9.94 9.18 6.08
C GLY A 243 -9.77 9.37 7.59
N GLU A 244 -10.25 10.47 8.16
CA GLU A 244 -10.21 10.71 9.62
C GLU A 244 -11.43 10.15 10.35
N THR A 245 -12.58 10.10 9.68
CA THR A 245 -13.87 9.66 10.22
C THR A 245 -14.45 8.47 9.45
N ASN A 246 -15.37 7.73 10.09
CA ASN A 246 -16.11 6.60 9.49
C ASN A 246 -15.25 5.49 8.87
N MET A 247 -13.96 5.44 9.17
CA MET A 247 -13.04 4.43 8.68
C MET A 247 -11.97 4.13 9.73
N LYS A 248 -11.67 2.85 9.92
CA LYS A 248 -10.52 2.40 10.71
C LYS A 248 -9.79 1.30 9.96
N VAL A 249 -8.47 1.34 10.05
CA VAL A 249 -7.57 0.36 9.43
C VAL A 249 -6.51 -0.07 10.43
N THR A 250 -5.82 -1.16 10.16
CA THR A 250 -4.56 -1.48 10.86
C THR A 250 -3.41 -1.41 9.85
N ALA A 251 -2.17 -1.29 10.32
CA ALA A 251 -1.00 -1.29 9.42
C ALA A 251 -0.94 -2.58 8.58
N LEU A 252 -1.37 -3.71 9.15
CA LEU A 252 -1.46 -5.00 8.46
C LEU A 252 -2.49 -4.98 7.30
N HIS A 253 -3.68 -4.41 7.50
CA HIS A 253 -4.69 -4.31 6.44
C HIS A 253 -4.24 -3.37 5.31
N VAL A 254 -3.62 -2.25 5.66
CA VAL A 254 -3.04 -1.33 4.66
C VAL A 254 -1.94 -2.04 3.87
N SER A 255 -1.02 -2.73 4.54
CA SER A 255 0.04 -3.52 3.88
C SER A 255 -0.54 -4.54 2.90
N ARG A 256 -1.58 -5.27 3.31
CA ARG A 256 -2.24 -6.26 2.45
C ARG A 256 -2.90 -5.63 1.21
N PHE A 257 -3.52 -4.46 1.36
CA PHE A 257 -4.08 -3.74 0.22
C PHE A 257 -2.99 -3.25 -0.74
N LEU A 258 -1.89 -2.71 -0.21
CA LEU A 258 -0.75 -2.28 -1.02
C LEU A 258 -0.03 -3.46 -1.70
N GLN A 259 0.02 -4.63 -1.04
CA GLN A 259 0.48 -5.88 -1.65
C GLN A 259 -0.36 -6.21 -2.89
N ALA A 260 -1.68 -6.08 -2.83
CA ALA A 260 -2.53 -6.31 -3.99
C ALA A 260 -2.24 -5.34 -5.14
N ILE A 261 -1.96 -4.06 -4.84
CA ILE A 261 -1.54 -3.08 -5.86
C ILE A 261 -0.24 -3.55 -6.54
N GLY A 262 0.76 -4.00 -5.78
CA GLY A 262 2.02 -4.52 -6.34
C GLY A 262 1.94 -5.87 -7.01
N ASN A 263 0.89 -6.62 -6.71
CA ASN A 263 0.65 -7.92 -7.30
C ASN A 263 -0.47 -7.86 -8.35
N ASN A 264 -0.52 -6.78 -9.15
CA ASN A 264 -1.42 -6.64 -10.30
C ASN A 264 -2.91 -6.86 -9.97
N GLY A 265 -3.31 -6.41 -8.79
CA GLY A 265 -4.67 -6.51 -8.25
C GLY A 265 -5.03 -7.83 -7.59
N MET A 266 -4.06 -8.74 -7.44
CA MET A 266 -4.23 -10.02 -6.73
C MET A 266 -3.80 -9.88 -5.28
N MET A 267 -4.78 -9.89 -4.37
CA MET A 267 -4.52 -9.93 -2.94
C MET A 267 -4.23 -11.36 -2.50
N LEU A 268 -3.09 -11.55 -1.85
CA LEU A 268 -2.71 -12.82 -1.26
C LEU A 268 -3.14 -12.84 0.20
N THR A 269 -3.55 -14.00 0.69
CA THR A 269 -3.73 -14.20 2.13
C THR A 269 -2.37 -14.13 2.83
N PRO A 270 -2.18 -13.22 3.81
CA PRO A 270 -0.90 -13.07 4.50
C PRO A 270 -0.46 -14.31 5.25
N VAL A 271 0.86 -14.49 5.32
CA VAL A 271 1.51 -15.50 6.18
C VAL A 271 2.60 -14.86 7.03
N ALA A 272 2.76 -15.32 8.26
CA ALA A 272 3.84 -14.90 9.15
C ALA A 272 4.44 -16.13 9.84
N ARG A 273 5.54 -16.64 9.29
CA ARG A 273 6.21 -17.85 9.77
C ARG A 273 7.37 -17.54 10.70
N GLU A 274 7.74 -18.52 11.50
CA GLU A 274 9.00 -18.54 12.23
C GLU A 274 10.11 -19.13 11.35
N LYS A 275 11.36 -18.73 11.58
CA LYS A 275 12.53 -19.33 10.92
C LYS A 275 12.63 -20.79 11.36
N GLN A 276 12.67 -21.72 10.41
CA GLN A 276 12.89 -23.12 10.74
C GLN A 276 14.39 -23.39 10.91
N SER A 277 14.78 -23.99 12.05
CA SER A 277 16.17 -24.33 12.35
C SER A 277 16.70 -25.49 11.50
N THR A 278 15.81 -26.33 10.97
CA THR A 278 16.14 -27.45 10.08
C THR A 278 15.27 -27.41 8.83
N PRO A 279 15.84 -27.48 7.62
CA PRO A 279 15.05 -27.62 6.40
C PRO A 279 14.33 -28.97 6.45
N SER A 280 13.04 -28.96 6.77
CA SER A 280 12.25 -30.18 6.76
C SER A 280 12.17 -30.72 5.34
N VAL A 281 12.77 -31.88 5.10
CA VAL A 281 12.92 -32.53 3.78
C VAL A 281 11.59 -33.03 3.21
N THR A 282 10.49 -32.92 3.97
CA THR A 282 9.15 -33.04 3.43
C THR A 282 8.84 -31.83 2.54
N LYS A 283 9.27 -31.93 1.27
CA LYS A 283 8.88 -31.05 0.15
C LYS A 283 7.37 -30.85 0.18
N SER A 284 7.01 -29.74 0.79
CA SER A 284 5.67 -29.57 1.32
C SER A 284 4.69 -29.24 0.20
N LEU A 285 3.61 -30.03 0.15
CA LEU A 285 2.33 -29.76 -0.52
C LEU A 285 1.81 -28.32 -0.28
N VAL A 286 2.37 -27.59 0.69
CA VAL A 286 2.11 -26.17 1.01
C VAL A 286 2.36 -25.21 -0.17
N SER A 287 3.27 -25.52 -1.11
CA SER A 287 3.42 -24.67 -2.32
C SER A 287 2.19 -24.70 -3.24
N ARG A 288 1.37 -25.77 -3.22
CA ARG A 288 0.12 -25.83 -3.98
C ARG A 288 -1.07 -25.20 -3.25
N LEU A 289 -1.02 -25.12 -1.92
CA LEU A 289 -2.07 -24.49 -1.11
C LEU A 289 -2.00 -22.95 -1.16
N GLY A 290 -0.80 -22.36 -1.30
CA GLY A 290 -0.64 -20.90 -1.36
C GLY A 290 -1.37 -20.21 -2.53
N LEU A 291 -1.57 -20.91 -3.65
CA LEU A 291 -2.34 -20.40 -4.80
C LEU A 291 -3.86 -20.43 -4.57
N LYS A 292 -4.38 -21.32 -3.70
CA LYS A 292 -5.82 -21.40 -3.43
C LYS A 292 -6.36 -20.20 -2.64
N ASN A 293 -5.48 -19.41 -2.01
CA ASN A 293 -5.85 -18.31 -1.13
C ASN A 293 -5.57 -16.93 -1.75
N SER A 294 -5.44 -16.83 -3.07
CA SER A 294 -5.38 -15.54 -3.75
C SER A 294 -6.77 -15.10 -4.22
N ILE A 295 -7.12 -13.83 -4.01
CA ILE A 295 -8.35 -13.24 -4.53
C ILE A 295 -8.01 -12.04 -5.41
N ARG A 296 -8.69 -11.92 -6.56
CA ARG A 296 -8.62 -10.70 -7.36
C ARG A 296 -9.47 -9.63 -6.68
N VAL A 297 -8.82 -8.61 -6.13
CA VAL A 297 -9.53 -7.51 -5.46
C VAL A 297 -9.72 -6.31 -6.37
N MET A 298 -8.85 -6.14 -7.36
CA MET A 298 -8.99 -5.10 -8.40
C MET A 298 -8.53 -5.60 -9.76
N GLN A 299 -8.93 -4.89 -10.81
CA GLN A 299 -8.45 -5.14 -12.17
C GLN A 299 -6.95 -4.86 -12.26
N GLN A 300 -6.27 -5.57 -13.16
CA GLN A 300 -4.85 -5.34 -13.42
C GLN A 300 -4.59 -3.90 -13.89
N GLY A 301 -5.45 -3.36 -14.77
CA GLY A 301 -5.35 -1.97 -15.23
C GLY A 301 -5.43 -0.98 -14.07
N THR A 302 -6.38 -1.15 -13.15
CA THR A 302 -6.49 -0.36 -11.92
C THR A 302 -5.21 -0.41 -11.08
N ALA A 303 -4.66 -1.60 -10.85
CA ALA A 303 -3.43 -1.77 -10.08
C ALA A 303 -2.24 -1.04 -10.74
N LEU A 304 -2.07 -1.17 -12.05
CA LEU A 304 -1.00 -0.48 -12.79
C LEU A 304 -1.13 1.05 -12.73
N ARG A 305 -2.36 1.57 -12.81
CA ARG A 305 -2.63 3.01 -12.65
C ARG A 305 -2.29 3.50 -11.24
N LEU A 306 -2.65 2.74 -10.21
CA LEU A 306 -2.27 3.06 -8.82
C LEU A 306 -0.75 3.03 -8.63
N GLN A 307 -0.07 2.00 -9.15
CA GLN A 307 1.40 1.94 -9.13
C GLN A 307 2.03 3.16 -9.81
N SER A 308 1.50 3.57 -10.96
CA SER A 308 1.96 4.75 -11.69
C SER A 308 1.80 6.03 -10.85
N ALA A 309 0.60 6.27 -10.32
CA ALA A 309 0.32 7.43 -9.47
C ALA A 309 1.17 7.44 -8.19
N MET A 310 1.40 6.26 -7.59
CA MET A 310 2.26 6.12 -6.40
C MET A 310 3.73 6.42 -6.71
N ARG A 311 4.24 6.03 -7.88
CA ARG A 311 5.59 6.43 -8.34
C ARG A 311 5.67 7.94 -8.54
N ASP A 312 4.70 8.53 -9.21
CA ASP A 312 4.65 9.97 -9.43
C ASP A 312 4.54 10.76 -8.12
N THR A 313 3.83 10.21 -7.12
CA THR A 313 3.77 10.80 -5.78
C THR A 313 5.17 10.95 -5.16
N VAL A 314 6.07 10.02 -5.44
CA VAL A 314 7.47 10.09 -4.99
C VAL A 314 8.33 10.91 -5.95
N GLN A 315 8.10 10.85 -7.26
CA GLN A 315 8.97 11.55 -8.21
C GLN A 315 8.73 13.06 -8.24
N ARG A 316 7.48 13.49 -8.02
CA ARG A 316 7.06 14.89 -8.17
C ARG A 316 5.91 15.28 -7.26
N GLY A 317 5.56 14.46 -6.28
CA GLY A 317 4.37 14.68 -5.45
C GLY A 317 4.70 14.87 -3.99
N THR A 318 3.73 14.54 -3.14
CA THR A 318 3.83 14.74 -1.69
C THR A 318 4.87 13.87 -0.99
N ALA A 319 5.50 12.92 -1.68
CA ALA A 319 6.52 12.02 -1.13
C ALA A 319 7.92 12.26 -1.72
N GLU A 320 8.19 13.41 -2.35
CA GLU A 320 9.46 13.68 -3.03
C GLU A 320 10.72 13.53 -2.15
N SER A 321 10.58 13.71 -0.84
CA SER A 321 11.70 13.61 0.09
C SER A 321 12.35 12.22 0.11
N ILE A 322 11.62 11.14 -0.23
CA ILE A 322 12.19 9.79 -0.29
C ILE A 322 12.93 9.52 -1.61
N ALA A 323 12.71 10.31 -2.66
CA ALA A 323 13.34 10.09 -3.96
C ALA A 323 14.87 10.13 -3.87
N ARG A 324 15.40 11.07 -3.07
CA ARG A 324 16.84 11.22 -2.82
C ARG A 324 17.48 9.97 -2.20
N ALA A 325 16.76 9.26 -1.34
CA ALA A 325 17.25 8.04 -0.70
C ALA A 325 17.46 6.88 -1.68
N LEU A 326 16.96 7.01 -2.92
CA LEU A 326 17.02 5.97 -3.94
C LEU A 326 17.91 6.36 -5.13
N GLU A 327 18.50 7.55 -5.10
CA GLU A 327 19.45 7.98 -6.13
C GLU A 327 20.58 6.95 -6.26
N ASN A 328 20.92 6.60 -7.51
CA ASN A 328 21.98 5.64 -7.86
C ASN A 328 21.77 4.20 -7.39
N THR A 329 20.61 3.85 -6.83
CA THR A 329 20.33 2.48 -6.40
C THR A 329 19.79 1.58 -7.54
N GLY A 330 19.29 2.19 -8.62
CA GLY A 330 18.54 1.50 -9.68
C GLY A 330 17.11 1.10 -9.30
N TRP A 331 16.71 1.34 -8.04
CA TRP A 331 15.36 1.05 -7.56
C TRP A 331 14.38 2.16 -7.90
N ARG A 332 13.14 1.77 -8.17
CA ARG A 332 12.00 2.68 -8.26
C ARG A 332 11.05 2.36 -7.12
N ILE A 333 10.55 3.40 -6.46
CA ILE A 333 9.57 3.29 -5.39
C ILE A 333 8.27 3.97 -5.81
N GLY A 334 7.15 3.41 -5.36
CA GLY A 334 5.89 4.10 -5.33
C GLY A 334 5.41 4.21 -3.89
N GLY A 335 4.78 5.32 -3.54
CA GLY A 335 4.22 5.52 -2.21
C GLY A 335 3.05 6.48 -2.20
N LYS A 336 2.44 6.63 -1.03
CA LYS A 336 1.45 7.66 -0.73
C LYS A 336 1.67 8.15 0.69
N THR A 337 1.59 9.46 0.90
CA THR A 337 1.61 10.04 2.24
C THR A 337 0.21 10.19 2.82
N GLY A 338 0.12 10.06 4.14
CA GLY A 338 -1.02 10.43 4.97
C GLY A 338 -0.58 11.43 6.03
N SER A 339 -1.41 12.43 6.28
CA SER A 339 -1.17 13.43 7.33
C SER A 339 -2.49 13.72 8.03
N GLY A 340 -2.43 13.85 9.34
CA GLY A 340 -3.60 14.03 10.19
C GLY A 340 -3.14 14.52 11.56
N THR A 341 -4.09 15.00 12.34
CA THR A 341 -3.78 15.43 13.70
C THR A 341 -3.57 14.21 14.60
N ALA A 342 -2.52 14.25 15.42
CA ALA A 342 -2.36 13.29 16.49
C ALA A 342 -3.52 13.49 17.46
N LEU A 343 -4.31 12.44 17.71
CA LEU A 343 -5.17 12.43 18.89
C LEU A 343 -4.23 12.45 20.08
N LEU A 344 -4.14 13.60 20.77
CA LEU A 344 -3.43 13.66 22.03
C LEU A 344 -4.04 12.57 22.93
N PRO A 345 -3.23 11.74 23.61
CA PRO A 345 -3.76 10.78 24.55
C PRO A 345 -4.67 11.55 25.50
N LYS A 346 -5.92 11.08 25.64
CA LYS A 346 -6.80 11.59 26.69
C LYS A 346 -6.01 11.43 27.98
N GLY A 347 -5.65 12.55 28.62
CA GLY A 347 -4.99 12.50 29.92
C GLY A 347 -5.76 11.55 30.83
N SER A 348 -5.07 10.81 31.68
CA SER A 348 -5.68 9.94 32.69
C SER A 348 -6.81 10.70 33.39
N GLN A 349 -8.05 10.32 33.11
CA GLN A 349 -9.22 10.86 33.78
C GLN A 349 -9.37 10.23 35.16
#